data_AF-T0Q5V9-F1
#
_entry.id   AF-T0Q5V9-F1
#
_cell.length_a   1.000
_cell.length_b   1.000
_cell.length_c   1.000
_cell.angle_alpha   90.00
_cell.angle_beta   90.00
_cell.angle_gamma   90.00
#
_symmetry.space_group_name_H-M   'P 1'
#
loop_
_entity.id
_entity.type
_entity.pdbx_description
1 polymer ?
#
loop_
_entity_poly.entity_id
_entity_poly.type
_entity_poly.pdbx_seq_one_letter_code
_entity_poly.pdbx_strand_id
1 'polypeptide(L)'
;MRIVVDDTNVQLTTEDGHKFSFPKSDCSILPIVHSSAEELAIYISGRLIEEFTMNELKARNVFKLEISIAEAENQLASYERHLTY
;
A
#
# COMPACT_ATOMS: atom_id res chain seq x y z
N MET A 1 -4.27 3.22 17.28
CA MET A 1 -5.58 3.02 16.60
C MET A 1 -6.00 1.55 16.65
N ARG A 2 -7.29 1.23 16.80
CA ARG A 2 -7.83 -0.15 16.71
C ARG A 2 -8.78 -0.28 15.52
N ILE A 3 -8.62 -1.35 14.74
CA ILE A 3 -9.50 -1.70 13.61
C ILE A 3 -10.20 -3.03 13.93
N VAL A 4 -11.51 -3.10 13.72
CA VAL A 4 -12.30 -4.33 13.77
C VAL A 4 -13.07 -4.44 12.46
N VAL A 5 -12.98 -5.58 11.79
CA VAL A 5 -13.70 -5.84 10.54
C VAL A 5 -14.72 -6.94 10.81
N ASP A 6 -15.99 -6.65 10.53
CA ASP A 6 -17.07 -7.62 10.61
C ASP A 6 -17.53 -8.02 9.19
N ASP A 7 -18.72 -8.60 9.08
CA ASP A 7 -19.26 -9.07 7.81
C ASP A 7 -19.63 -7.92 6.85
N THR A 8 -20.10 -6.79 7.39
CA THR A 8 -20.64 -5.68 6.58
C THR A 8 -19.83 -4.41 6.68
N ASN A 9 -19.05 -4.21 7.75
CA ASN A 9 -18.44 -2.94 8.09
C ASN A 9 -16.98 -3.07 8.56
N VAL A 10 -16.26 -1.95 8.43
CA VAL A 10 -14.97 -1.69 9.05
C VAL A 10 -15.18 -0.64 10.13
N GLN A 11 -14.86 -1.01 11.37
CA GLN A 11 -15.00 -0.17 12.55
C GLN A 11 -13.62 0.27 13.04
N LEU A 12 -13.44 1.58 13.22
CA LEU A 12 -12.19 2.19 13.68
C LEU A 12 -12.42 2.85 15.03
N THR A 13 -11.48 2.68 15.95
CA THR A 13 -11.40 3.50 17.17
C THR A 13 -10.04 4.18 17.21
N THR A 14 -10.04 5.51 17.22
CA THR A 14 -8.81 6.31 17.35
C THR A 14 -8.30 6.28 18.78
N GLU A 15 -7.09 6.79 18.99
CA GLU A 15 -6.46 6.82 20.32
C GLU A 15 -7.18 7.76 21.28
N ASP A 16 -7.79 8.82 20.74
CA ASP A 16 -8.65 9.75 21.50
C ASP A 16 -10.08 9.21 21.71
N GLY A 17 -10.37 7.96 21.29
CA GLY A 17 -11.64 7.29 21.49
C GLY A 17 -12.74 7.62 20.47
N HIS A 18 -12.43 8.39 19.42
CA HIS A 18 -13.38 8.62 18.32
C HIS A 18 -13.65 7.33 17.56
N LYS A 19 -14.90 7.15 17.12
CA LYS A 19 -15.35 5.94 16.43
C LYS A 19 -15.83 6.26 15.02
N PHE A 20 -15.39 5.46 14.06
CA PHE A 20 -15.84 5.52 12.67
C PHE A 20 -16.33 4.15 12.24
N SER A 21 -17.30 4.12 11.33
CA SER A 21 -17.83 2.89 10.74
C SER A 21 -18.13 3.11 9.27
N PHE A 22 -17.56 2.28 8.42
CA PHE A 22 -17.70 2.35 6.96
C PHE A 22 -18.20 1.00 6.43
N PRO A 23 -19.01 0.97 5.37
CA PRO A 23 -19.30 -0.27 4.66
C PRO A 23 -17.99 -0.94 4.21
N LYS A 24 -17.90 -2.25 4.39
CA LYS A 24 -16.72 -3.04 4.03
C LYS A 24 -16.45 -3.00 2.53
N SER A 25 -17.50 -2.88 1.71
CA SER A 25 -17.40 -2.68 0.25
C SER A 25 -16.64 -1.42 -0.14
N ASP A 26 -16.58 -0.44 0.75
CA ASP A 26 -16.03 0.89 0.46
C ASP A 26 -14.58 1.01 0.97
N CYS A 27 -14.04 -0.06 1.58
CA CYS A 27 -12.73 -0.08 2.22
C CYS A 27 -11.81 -1.12 1.56
N SER A 28 -10.57 -0.72 1.27
CA SER A 28 -9.49 -1.66 0.99
C SER A 28 -8.64 -1.86 2.24
N ILE A 29 -8.53 -3.10 2.72
CA ILE A 29 -7.71 -3.44 3.88
C ILE A 29 -6.33 -3.88 3.40
N LEU A 30 -5.34 -3.01 3.62
CA LEU A 30 -3.96 -3.23 3.20
C LEU A 30 -3.08 -3.63 4.39
N PRO A 31 -2.05 -4.48 4.20
CA PRO A 31 -1.11 -4.88 5.25
C PRO A 31 -0.03 -3.80 5.49
N ILE A 32 -0.46 -2.56 5.72
CA ILE A 32 0.39 -1.40 6.00
C ILE A 32 -0.02 -0.80 7.35
N VAL A 33 0.92 -0.11 8.01
CA VAL A 33 0.69 0.49 9.33
C VAL A 33 -0.01 1.83 9.16
N HIS A 34 0.42 2.62 8.18
CA HIS A 34 -0.14 3.93 7.86
C HIS A 34 -0.50 4.01 6.39
N SER A 35 -1.58 4.72 6.06
CA SER A 35 -1.99 4.97 4.67
C SER A 35 -1.25 6.15 4.04
N SER A 36 0.01 6.37 4.41
CA SER A 36 0.83 7.45 3.84
C SER A 36 1.33 7.08 2.44
N ALA A 37 1.66 8.07 1.62
CA ALA A 37 2.23 7.85 0.30
C ALA A 37 3.50 6.98 0.31
N GLU A 38 4.35 7.10 1.33
CA GLU A 38 5.57 6.31 1.47
C GLU A 38 5.28 4.81 1.64
N GLU A 39 4.39 4.45 2.58
CA GLU A 39 4.04 3.05 2.82
C GLU A 39 3.27 2.45 1.65
N LEU A 40 2.42 3.24 0.99
CA LEU A 40 1.74 2.83 -0.23
C LEU A 40 2.75 2.56 -1.37
N ALA A 41 3.78 3.39 -1.54
CA ALA A 41 4.79 3.18 -2.59
C ALA A 41 5.57 1.87 -2.39
N ILE A 42 5.91 1.56 -1.14
CA ILE A 42 6.56 0.30 -0.76
C ILE A 42 5.64 -0.88 -1.05
N TYR A 43 4.39 -0.82 -0.57
CA TYR A 43 3.39 -1.88 -0.75
C TYR A 43 3.14 -2.17 -2.23
N ILE A 44 2.92 -1.14 -3.04
CA ILE A 44 2.68 -1.28 -4.48
C ILE A 44 3.91 -1.87 -5.18
N SER A 45 5.14 -1.51 -4.79
CA SER A 45 6.34 -2.12 -5.37
C SER A 45 6.37 -3.64 -5.16
N GLY A 46 5.95 -4.11 -3.97
CA GLY A 46 5.84 -5.54 -3.67
C GLY A 46 4.79 -6.21 -4.52
N ARG A 47 3.60 -5.62 -4.62
CA ARG A 47 2.51 -6.11 -5.46
C ARG A 47 2.91 -6.21 -6.93
N LEU A 48 3.57 -5.19 -7.49
CA LEU A 48 4.00 -5.23 -8.89
C LEU A 48 5.02 -6.34 -9.16
N ILE A 49 5.92 -6.63 -8.21
CA ILE A 49 6.85 -7.76 -8.34
C ILE A 49 6.10 -9.10 -8.30
N GLU A 50 5.06 -9.24 -7.49
CA GLU A 50 4.22 -10.43 -7.46
C GLU A 50 3.47 -10.63 -8.78
N GLU A 51 2.90 -9.56 -9.34
CA GLU A 51 2.12 -9.61 -10.59
C GLU A 51 3.01 -9.81 -11.83
N PHE A 52 4.15 -9.12 -11.95
CA PHE A 52 5.10 -9.33 -13.05
C PHE A 52 5.94 -10.58 -12.87
N THR A 53 6.07 -11.09 -11.64
CA THR A 53 6.99 -12.15 -11.23
C THR A 53 8.49 -11.78 -11.41
N MET A 54 9.33 -12.27 -10.51
CA MET A 54 10.78 -12.05 -10.59
C MET A 54 11.42 -12.67 -11.85
N ASN A 55 10.84 -13.76 -12.38
CA ASN A 55 11.39 -14.45 -13.55
C ASN A 55 11.26 -13.62 -14.83
N GLU A 56 10.11 -12.98 -15.05
CA GLU A 56 9.90 -12.15 -16.24
C GLU A 56 10.73 -10.86 -16.19
N LEU A 57 10.84 -10.26 -14.99
CA LEU A 57 11.69 -9.09 -14.77
C LEU A 57 13.16 -9.41 -15.06
N LYS A 58 13.65 -10.58 -14.59
CA LYS A 58 15.00 -11.07 -14.89
C LYS A 58 15.21 -11.33 -16.38
N ALA A 59 14.25 -11.99 -17.05
CA ALA A 59 14.34 -12.29 -18.48
C ALA A 59 14.43 -11.04 -19.37
N ARG A 60 13.93 -9.90 -18.88
CA ARG A 60 13.99 -8.60 -19.55
C ARG A 60 15.15 -7.71 -19.10
N ASN A 61 16.06 -8.22 -18.27
CA ASN A 61 17.16 -7.46 -17.67
C ASN A 61 16.70 -6.22 -16.88
N VAL A 62 15.52 -6.28 -16.24
CA VAL A 62 15.08 -5.22 -15.32
C VAL A 62 15.85 -5.37 -14.01
N PHE A 63 16.52 -4.30 -13.58
CA PHE A 63 17.32 -4.31 -12.34
C PHE A 63 16.83 -3.31 -11.28
N LYS A 64 15.85 -2.47 -11.63
CA LYS A 64 15.33 -1.41 -10.76
C LYS A 64 13.84 -1.18 -11.02
N LEU A 65 13.09 -0.98 -9.95
CA LEU A 65 11.72 -0.46 -9.97
C LEU A 65 11.66 0.81 -9.12
N GLU A 66 10.93 1.81 -9.61
CA GLU A 66 10.72 3.07 -8.90
C GLU A 66 9.23 3.41 -8.94
N ILE A 67 8.64 3.58 -7.77
CA ILE A 67 7.22 3.88 -7.60
C ILE A 67 7.10 5.23 -6.94
N SER A 68 6.36 6.14 -7.58
CA SER A 68 6.10 7.49 -7.07
C SER A 68 4.60 7.69 -6.90
N ILE A 69 4.20 8.15 -5.71
CA ILE A 69 2.81 8.41 -5.34
C ILE A 69 2.69 9.88 -4.97
N ALA A 70 1.77 10.58 -5.61
CA ALA A 70 1.38 11.93 -5.25
C ALA A 70 0.03 11.88 -4.50
N GLU A 71 -0.01 12.42 -3.28
CA GLU A 71 -1.28 12.67 -2.57
C GLU A 71 -1.95 13.94 -3.10
N ALA A 72 -1.13 14.93 -3.49
CA ALA A 72 -1.51 16.18 -4.12
C ALA A 72 -0.35 16.71 -4.98
N GLU A 73 -0.58 17.79 -5.74
CA GLU A 73 0.35 18.34 -6.74
C GLU A 73 1.79 18.58 -6.21
N ASN A 74 1.95 18.93 -4.94
CA ASN A 74 3.25 19.20 -4.30
C ASN A 74 3.57 18.25 -3.12
N GLN A 75 2.84 17.15 -2.98
CA GLN A 75 3.01 16.16 -1.91
C GLN A 75 3.22 14.78 -2.53
N LEU A 76 4.48 14.35 -2.56
CA LEU A 76 4.91 13.14 -3.27
C LEU A 76 5.90 12.34 -2.43
N ALA A 77 5.75 11.02 -2.49
CA ALA A 77 6.71 10.05 -1.99
C ALA A 77 7.18 9.14 -3.14
N SER A 78 8.47 8.84 -3.14
CA SER A 78 9.07 7.90 -4.09
C SER A 78 9.79 6.79 -3.35
N TYR A 79 9.60 5.56 -3.81
CA TYR A 79 10.31 4.38 -3.33
C TYR A 79 11.03 3.70 -4.48
N GLU A 80 12.33 3.50 -4.30
CA GLU A 80 13.18 2.80 -5.25
C GLU A 80 13.56 1.43 -4.69
N ARG A 81 13.46 0.40 -5.55
CA ARG A 81 13.85 -0.97 -5.23
C ARG A 81 14.78 -1.52 -6.31
N HIS A 82 16.00 -1.84 -5.90
CA HIS A 82 16.91 -2.62 -6.71
C HIS A 82 16.53 -4.11 -6.63
N LEU A 83 16.51 -4.78 -7.78
CA LEU A 83 16.11 -6.17 -7.89
C LEU A 83 17.35 -7.06 -7.84
N THR A 84 17.36 -7.99 -6.89
CA THR A 84 18.41 -9.00 -6.74
C THR A 84 17.81 -10.36 -7.08
N TYR A 85 18.48 -11.13 -7.95
CA TYR A 85 18.01 -12.42 -8.47
C TYR A 85 19.08 -13.51 -8.42
#